data_AF-A0A651G1C8-F1
#
_entry.id   AF-A0A651G1C8-F1
#
_cell.length_a   1.000
_cell.length_b   1.000
_cell.length_c   1.000
_cell.angle_alpha   90.00
_cell.angle_beta   90.00
_cell.angle_gamma   90.00
#
_symmetry.space_group_name_H-M   'P 1'
#
loop_
_entity.id
_entity.type
_entity.pdbx_description
1 polymer ?
#
loop_
_entity_poly.entity_id
_entity_poly.type
_entity_poly.pdbx_seq_one_letter_code
_entity_poly.pdbx_strand_id
1 'polypeptide(L)'
;MRPFVWKPGNGIDPKALKRLQDVFPPPAQPMGEAWFMGERRIFHELTGDIASLTVSQLQKVLESISSGASCFGLYDEWNDWYHHLLGHLIPRSHACWVDPLLEYLVTAFFALYPDGLNKPPYRNFDEDVLNTLGRCMMEPECWDGNDIAVGRVLHRSPRPNKLWGWWDASGDFSASMFLCLKYLPPDLIESWFKSVLAIPSPHWRAQLLVWLVGAHGFFTGKIRWPSELRNDAYPSVDWAWSHCLRADMASSSDVTGFLPRAAGKIVLETAYRHFTEDVYLDWIGSISAIAYLETELALIPATFESLYMKHGEI
;
A
#
# COMPACT_ATOMS: atom_id res chain seq x y z
N MET A 1 21.42 0.04 10.30
CA MET A 1 19.94 0.04 10.47
C MET A 1 19.50 -1.39 10.75
N ARG A 2 18.43 -1.64 11.53
CA ARG A 2 17.90 -3.01 11.68
C ARG A 2 17.30 -3.46 10.34
N PRO A 3 17.36 -4.76 10.00
CA PRO A 3 16.71 -5.25 8.79
C PRO A 3 15.20 -5.00 8.88
N PHE A 4 14.62 -4.48 7.79
CA PHE A 4 13.18 -4.38 7.64
C PHE A 4 12.71 -5.55 6.78
N VAL A 5 11.97 -6.48 7.38
CA VAL A 5 11.47 -7.68 6.70
C VAL A 5 9.99 -7.86 7.02
N TRP A 6 9.24 -8.34 6.05
CA TRP A 6 7.87 -8.80 6.25
C TRP A 6 7.90 -10.25 6.71
N LYS A 7 7.26 -10.49 7.85
CA LYS A 7 7.13 -11.81 8.46
C LYS A 7 5.70 -11.97 8.95
N PRO A 8 4.96 -13.01 8.51
CA PRO A 8 3.64 -13.32 9.01
C PRO A 8 3.55 -13.27 10.54
N GLY A 9 2.55 -12.56 11.04
CA GLY A 9 2.31 -12.36 12.47
C GLY A 9 3.27 -11.38 13.18
N ASN A 10 4.16 -10.69 12.47
CA ASN A 10 5.03 -9.67 13.02
C ASN A 10 4.67 -8.28 12.48
N GLY A 11 3.53 -7.76 12.96
CA GLY A 11 2.94 -6.50 12.54
C GLY A 11 3.57 -5.24 13.14
N ILE A 12 2.70 -4.35 13.57
CA ILE A 12 2.95 -3.02 14.13
C ILE A 12 3.88 -3.12 15.35
N ASP A 13 4.97 -2.35 15.34
CA ASP A 13 5.81 -2.16 16.52
C ASP A 13 5.06 -1.27 17.54
N PRO A 14 4.70 -1.78 18.73
CA PRO A 14 3.91 -1.04 19.71
C PRO A 14 4.66 0.18 20.26
N LYS A 15 6.00 0.18 20.27
CA LYS A 15 6.80 1.33 20.72
C LYS A 15 6.81 2.43 19.66
N ALA A 16 6.89 2.07 18.39
CA ALA A 16 6.78 3.02 17.28
C ALA A 16 5.38 3.64 17.23
N LEU A 17 4.34 2.81 17.38
CA LEU A 17 2.95 3.28 17.44
C LEU A 17 2.74 4.26 18.59
N LYS A 18 3.22 3.92 19.79
CA LYS A 18 3.13 4.81 20.95
C LYS A 18 3.83 6.15 20.69
N ARG A 19 5.00 6.17 20.04
CA ARG A 19 5.67 7.43 19.66
C ARG A 19 4.84 8.27 18.71
N LEU A 20 4.24 7.66 17.68
CA LEU A 20 3.35 8.38 16.76
C LEU A 20 2.17 9.01 17.51
N GLN A 21 1.58 8.29 18.46
CA GLN A 21 0.47 8.80 19.29
C GLN A 21 0.91 9.91 20.25
N ASP A 22 2.07 9.76 20.88
CA ASP A 22 2.57 10.72 21.88
C ASP A 22 3.07 12.03 21.26
N VAL A 23 3.59 12.00 20.02
CA VAL A 23 4.19 13.17 19.35
C VAL A 23 3.15 14.08 18.71
N PHE A 24 2.01 13.54 18.25
CA PHE A 24 1.01 14.30 17.51
C PHE A 24 -0.28 14.47 18.33
N PRO A 25 -0.37 15.54 19.14
CA PRO A 25 -1.61 15.87 19.86
C PRO A 25 -2.73 16.25 18.89
N PRO A 26 -4.00 16.23 19.33
CA PRO A 26 -5.11 16.70 18.52
C PRO A 26 -4.90 18.17 18.10
N PRO A 27 -5.03 18.51 16.81
CA PRO A 27 -4.93 19.88 16.35
C PRO A 27 -6.00 20.77 16.99
N ALA A 28 -5.66 22.02 17.31
CA ALA A 28 -6.57 22.95 17.98
C ALA A 28 -7.68 23.46 17.06
N GLN A 29 -7.41 23.56 15.75
CA GLN A 29 -8.37 24.00 14.75
C GLN A 29 -9.05 22.79 14.11
N PRO A 30 -10.38 22.80 13.93
CA PRO A 30 -11.07 21.68 13.33
C PRO A 30 -10.71 21.56 11.84
N MET A 31 -10.67 20.32 11.34
CA MET A 31 -10.39 20.08 9.93
C MET A 31 -11.60 20.47 9.08
N GLY A 32 -11.38 21.13 7.95
CA GLY A 32 -12.38 21.34 6.93
C GLY A 32 -12.22 20.40 5.72
N GLU A 33 -13.30 20.24 4.97
CA GLU A 33 -13.37 19.47 3.74
C GLU A 33 -12.55 20.09 2.61
N ALA A 34 -12.06 19.26 1.70
CA ALA A 34 -11.44 19.71 0.46
C ALA A 34 -12.51 20.11 -0.57
N TRP A 35 -13.19 21.23 -0.32
CA TRP A 35 -14.26 21.74 -1.18
C TRP A 35 -14.03 23.20 -1.57
N PHE A 36 -14.28 23.54 -2.84
CA PHE A 36 -13.98 24.86 -3.40
C PHE A 36 -15.23 25.69 -3.76
N MET A 37 -16.41 25.09 -3.90
CA MET A 37 -17.58 25.76 -4.48
C MET A 37 -18.58 26.33 -3.46
N GLY A 38 -18.15 26.61 -2.21
CA GLY A 38 -19.04 27.15 -1.18
C GLY A 38 -18.41 27.23 0.20
N GLU A 39 -19.23 27.40 1.24
CA GLU A 39 -18.77 27.29 2.62
C GLU A 39 -18.18 25.90 2.88
N ARG A 40 -16.95 25.87 3.38
CA ARG A 40 -16.22 24.64 3.66
C ARG A 40 -16.88 23.92 4.83
N ARG A 41 -17.34 22.69 4.61
CA ARG A 41 -17.82 21.82 5.69
C ARG A 41 -16.68 21.58 6.69
N ILE A 42 -16.99 21.65 7.98
CA ILE A 42 -16.06 21.36 9.07
C ILE A 42 -16.36 19.97 9.65
N PHE A 43 -15.32 19.15 9.84
CA PHE A 43 -15.40 17.83 10.46
C PHE A 43 -15.40 17.95 11.99
N HIS A 44 -16.49 18.47 12.56
CA HIS A 44 -16.64 18.61 14.01
C HIS A 44 -16.50 17.29 14.76
N GLU A 45 -16.82 16.17 14.12
CA GLU A 45 -16.68 14.83 14.69
C GLU A 45 -15.25 14.47 15.09
N LEU A 46 -14.23 15.09 14.47
CA LEU A 46 -12.81 14.88 14.81
C LEU A 46 -12.40 15.51 16.15
N THR A 47 -13.19 16.45 16.68
CA THR A 47 -12.92 17.08 17.98
C THR A 47 -13.35 16.19 19.16
N GLY A 48 -14.10 15.12 18.88
CA GLY A 48 -14.54 14.13 19.86
C GLY A 48 -13.60 12.94 19.96
N ASP A 49 -14.15 11.80 20.41
CA ASP A 49 -13.41 10.54 20.48
C ASP A 49 -13.28 9.89 19.09
N ILE A 50 -12.07 9.90 18.53
CA ILE A 50 -11.73 9.28 17.23
C ILE A 50 -12.07 7.79 17.21
N ALA A 51 -11.94 7.09 18.35
CA ALA A 51 -12.26 5.67 18.42
C ALA A 51 -13.75 5.39 18.18
N SER A 52 -14.63 6.34 18.49
CA SER A 52 -16.08 6.22 18.29
C SER A 52 -16.53 6.41 16.84
N LEU A 53 -15.67 6.96 15.97
CA LEU A 53 -16.02 7.25 14.59
C LEU A 53 -16.14 5.96 13.76
N THR A 54 -17.14 5.95 12.87
CA THR A 54 -17.32 4.87 11.90
C THR A 54 -16.21 4.89 10.84
N VAL A 55 -15.96 3.73 10.21
CA VAL A 55 -14.98 3.62 9.13
C VAL A 55 -15.29 4.59 7.97
N SER A 56 -16.56 4.71 7.58
CA SER A 56 -16.96 5.64 6.49
C SER A 56 -16.70 7.11 6.84
N GLN A 57 -16.88 7.52 8.10
CA GLN A 57 -16.54 8.89 8.52
C GLN A 57 -15.03 9.15 8.43
N LEU A 58 -14.23 8.19 8.90
CA LEU A 58 -12.77 8.27 8.84
C LEU A 58 -12.24 8.27 7.40
N GLN A 59 -12.85 7.47 6.52
CA GLN A 59 -12.52 7.48 5.08
C GLN A 59 -12.72 8.87 4.49
N LYS A 60 -13.89 9.49 4.66
CA LYS A 60 -14.17 10.85 4.14
C LYS A 60 -13.17 11.91 4.59
N VAL A 61 -12.67 11.79 5.82
CA VAL A 61 -11.62 12.66 6.37
C VAL A 61 -10.31 12.45 5.59
N LEU A 62 -9.86 11.20 5.44
CA LEU A 62 -8.64 10.86 4.70
C LEU A 62 -8.76 11.16 3.19
N GLU A 63 -9.94 11.04 2.61
CA GLU A 63 -10.27 11.46 1.24
C GLU A 63 -10.07 12.97 1.09
N SER A 64 -10.56 13.76 2.04
CA SER A 64 -10.39 15.21 2.04
C SER A 64 -8.92 15.61 2.16
N ILE A 65 -8.14 14.91 2.99
CA ILE A 65 -6.69 15.16 3.10
C ILE A 65 -6.00 14.85 1.78
N SER A 66 -6.26 13.67 1.19
CA SER A 66 -5.59 13.21 -0.03
C SER A 66 -5.95 14.06 -1.25
N SER A 67 -7.25 14.27 -1.47
CA SER A 67 -7.76 15.08 -2.59
C SER A 67 -7.45 16.56 -2.41
N GLY A 68 -7.51 17.06 -1.17
CA GLY A 68 -7.16 18.43 -0.82
C GLY A 68 -5.70 18.73 -1.16
N ALA A 69 -4.78 17.89 -0.68
CA ALA A 69 -3.37 18.01 -0.99
C ALA A 69 -3.09 17.95 -2.50
N SER A 70 -3.79 17.08 -3.23
CA SER A 70 -3.64 16.95 -4.69
C SER A 70 -4.18 18.14 -5.47
N CYS A 71 -5.33 18.70 -5.08
CA CYS A 71 -6.02 19.75 -5.84
C CYS A 71 -5.59 21.17 -5.44
N PHE A 72 -5.25 21.39 -4.17
CA PHE A 72 -5.01 22.72 -3.61
C PHE A 72 -3.60 22.89 -3.03
N GLY A 73 -2.78 21.83 -3.04
CA GLY A 73 -1.46 21.83 -2.43
C GLY A 73 -1.49 21.51 -0.93
N LEU A 74 -0.31 21.48 -0.32
CA LEU A 74 -0.16 21.12 1.10
C LEU A 74 -0.60 22.28 2.01
N TYR A 75 -1.53 21.99 2.91
CA TYR A 75 -2.00 22.91 3.94
C TYR A 75 -1.63 22.33 5.30
N ASP A 76 -1.11 23.18 6.20
CA ASP A 76 -0.67 22.78 7.55
C ASP A 76 -1.80 22.06 8.31
N GLU A 77 -3.03 22.52 8.14
CA GLU A 77 -4.22 21.92 8.75
C GLU A 77 -4.38 20.42 8.41
N TRP A 78 -4.31 20.06 7.12
CA TRP A 78 -4.44 18.65 6.71
C TRP A 78 -3.25 17.81 7.16
N ASN A 79 -2.06 18.40 7.16
CA ASN A 79 -0.84 17.74 7.61
C ASN A 79 -0.91 17.41 9.11
N ASP A 80 -1.29 18.38 9.94
CA ASP A 80 -1.43 18.25 11.38
C ASP A 80 -2.51 17.21 11.73
N TRP A 81 -3.67 17.27 11.08
CA TRP A 81 -4.73 16.29 11.28
C TRP A 81 -4.32 14.89 10.83
N TYR A 82 -3.63 14.76 9.70
CA TYR A 82 -3.14 13.46 9.26
C TYR A 82 -2.16 12.84 10.25
N HIS A 83 -1.19 13.60 10.77
CA HIS A 83 -0.23 13.05 11.74
C HIS A 83 -0.90 12.62 13.03
N HIS A 84 -1.87 13.40 13.52
CA HIS A 84 -2.67 13.02 14.67
C HIS A 84 -3.46 11.73 14.40
N LEU A 85 -4.12 11.63 13.24
CA LEU A 85 -4.92 10.47 12.86
C LEU A 85 -4.08 9.22 12.62
N LEU A 86 -2.88 9.35 12.05
CA LEU A 86 -2.01 8.23 11.68
C LEU A 86 -1.81 7.26 12.86
N GLY A 87 -1.34 7.76 14.01
CA GLY A 87 -1.11 6.93 15.20
C GLY A 87 -2.38 6.33 15.80
N HIS A 88 -3.54 6.94 15.59
CA HIS A 88 -4.82 6.47 16.14
C HIS A 88 -5.55 5.49 15.21
N LEU A 89 -5.32 5.57 13.90
CA LEU A 89 -6.00 4.77 12.91
C LEU A 89 -5.21 3.54 12.45
N ILE A 90 -3.88 3.50 12.65
CA ILE A 90 -3.06 2.32 12.37
C ILE A 90 -3.63 1.03 13.01
N PRO A 91 -4.05 0.99 14.29
CA PRO A 91 -4.65 -0.22 14.88
C PRO A 91 -5.99 -0.64 14.26
N ARG A 92 -6.61 0.25 13.47
CA ARG A 92 -7.87 0.01 12.76
C ARG A 92 -7.65 -0.13 11.25
N SER A 93 -6.41 -0.29 10.79
CA SER A 93 -6.07 -0.26 9.36
C SER A 93 -6.88 -1.26 8.52
N HIS A 94 -7.24 -2.40 9.11
CA HIS A 94 -7.99 -3.47 8.43
C HIS A 94 -9.50 -3.32 8.52
N ALA A 95 -10.00 -2.35 9.29
CA ALA A 95 -11.43 -2.06 9.33
C ALA A 95 -11.90 -1.53 7.97
N CYS A 96 -13.01 -2.04 7.48
CA CYS A 96 -13.51 -1.78 6.13
C CYS A 96 -14.99 -1.38 6.12
N TRP A 97 -15.37 -0.57 5.13
CA TRP A 97 -16.77 -0.31 4.77
C TRP A 97 -17.00 -0.73 3.30
N VAL A 98 -16.23 -0.13 2.38
CA VAL A 98 -16.08 -0.59 0.99
C VAL A 98 -14.63 -1.04 0.82
N ASP A 99 -13.67 -0.12 0.91
CA ASP A 99 -12.25 -0.45 0.98
C ASP A 99 -11.75 -0.39 2.43
N PRO A 100 -10.55 -0.92 2.73
CA PRO A 100 -9.92 -0.87 4.05
C PRO A 100 -9.38 0.54 4.35
N LEU A 101 -9.38 0.93 5.64
CA LEU A 101 -8.77 2.19 6.07
C LEU A 101 -7.28 2.31 5.70
N LEU A 102 -6.57 1.19 5.61
CA LEU A 102 -5.16 1.14 5.23
C LEU A 102 -4.90 1.84 3.90
N GLU A 103 -5.75 1.64 2.89
CA GLU A 103 -5.57 2.23 1.56
C GLU A 103 -5.64 3.76 1.63
N TYR A 104 -6.60 4.30 2.37
CA TYR A 104 -6.78 5.73 2.58
C TYR A 104 -5.63 6.34 3.40
N LEU A 105 -5.16 5.64 4.44
CA LEU A 105 -4.02 6.07 5.25
C LEU A 105 -2.75 6.18 4.41
N VAL A 106 -2.50 5.19 3.55
CA VAL A 106 -1.35 5.16 2.65
C VAL A 106 -1.47 6.22 1.55
N THR A 107 -2.65 6.39 0.94
CA THR A 107 -2.87 7.45 -0.06
C THR A 107 -2.64 8.84 0.53
N ALA A 108 -3.19 9.13 1.71
CA ALA A 108 -2.94 10.40 2.39
C ALA A 108 -1.45 10.58 2.74
N PHE A 109 -0.75 9.50 3.12
CA PHE A 109 0.70 9.54 3.33
C PHE A 109 1.44 9.96 2.06
N PHE A 110 1.14 9.31 0.92
CA PHE A 110 1.73 9.66 -0.36
C PHE A 110 1.43 11.09 -0.79
N ALA A 111 0.21 11.56 -0.51
CA ALA A 111 -0.22 12.90 -0.85
C ALA A 111 0.53 13.98 -0.06
N LEU A 112 0.83 13.72 1.21
CA LEU A 112 1.57 14.66 2.08
C LEU A 112 3.09 14.56 1.90
N TYR A 113 3.59 13.40 1.48
CA TYR A 113 5.02 13.14 1.28
C TYR A 113 5.35 12.66 -0.15
N PRO A 114 4.95 13.39 -1.20
CA PRO A 114 5.08 12.95 -2.59
C PRO A 114 6.54 12.77 -3.01
N ASP A 115 7.44 13.57 -2.44
CA ASP A 115 8.88 13.59 -2.73
C ASP A 115 9.73 12.73 -1.78
N GLY A 116 9.09 11.92 -0.92
CA GLY A 116 9.77 11.19 0.15
C GLY A 116 9.79 11.96 1.48
N LEU A 117 10.45 11.39 2.50
CA LEU A 117 10.54 11.94 3.85
C LEU A 117 11.76 12.86 4.03
N ASN A 118 11.89 13.87 3.16
CA ASN A 118 13.05 14.77 3.17
C ASN A 118 13.12 15.67 4.42
N LYS A 119 11.96 16.00 4.99
CA LYS A 119 11.81 16.81 6.21
C LYS A 119 10.85 16.11 7.17
N PRO A 120 11.30 15.05 7.86
CA PRO A 120 10.43 14.35 8.80
C PRO A 120 10.06 15.26 9.99
N PRO A 121 8.84 15.15 10.53
CA PRO A 121 8.36 15.96 11.66
C PRO A 121 9.17 15.75 12.94
N TYR A 122 9.77 14.57 13.11
CA TYR A 122 10.70 14.28 14.20
C TYR A 122 11.72 13.20 13.80
N ARG A 123 12.75 13.03 14.62
CA ARG A 123 13.80 12.03 14.39
C ARG A 123 13.24 10.61 14.44
N ASN A 124 13.55 9.79 13.43
CA ASN A 124 13.07 8.41 13.25
C ASN A 124 11.59 8.28 12.84
N PHE A 125 10.93 9.35 12.39
CA PHE A 125 9.55 9.26 11.89
C PHE A 125 9.41 8.26 10.72
N ASP A 126 10.39 8.22 9.83
CA ASP A 126 10.49 7.26 8.74
C ASP A 126 10.51 5.81 9.24
N GLU A 127 11.35 5.52 10.23
CA GLU A 127 11.43 4.21 10.87
C GLU A 127 10.11 3.87 11.60
N ASP A 128 9.48 4.84 12.26
CA ASP A 128 8.22 4.64 12.96
C ASP A 128 7.07 4.36 11.99
N VAL A 129 6.97 5.08 10.88
CA VAL A 129 5.97 4.83 9.82
C VAL A 129 6.17 3.44 9.23
N LEU A 130 7.40 3.08 8.87
CA LEU A 130 7.67 1.76 8.28
C LEU A 130 7.38 0.62 9.26
N ASN A 131 7.78 0.74 10.52
CA ASN A 131 7.53 -0.27 11.54
C ASN A 131 6.08 -0.31 12.05
N THR A 132 5.22 0.60 11.59
CA THR A 132 3.79 0.61 11.91
C THR A 132 2.97 0.43 10.64
N LEU A 133 2.68 1.50 9.90
CA LEU A 133 1.92 1.51 8.65
C LEU A 133 2.51 0.52 7.62
N GLY A 134 3.83 0.48 7.48
CA GLY A 134 4.53 -0.46 6.58
C GLY A 134 4.46 -1.94 7.00
N ARG A 135 3.90 -2.25 8.18
CA ARG A 135 3.74 -3.62 8.70
C ARG A 135 2.30 -4.01 8.99
N CYS A 136 1.31 -3.18 8.67
CA CYS A 136 -0.10 -3.52 8.89
C CYS A 136 -0.48 -4.88 8.27
N MET A 137 0.00 -5.20 7.08
CA MET A 137 -0.28 -6.50 6.43
C MET A 137 0.33 -7.72 7.15
N MET A 138 1.27 -7.49 8.07
CA MET A 138 1.94 -8.54 8.85
C MET A 138 1.32 -8.74 10.24
N GLU A 139 0.25 -8.01 10.58
CA GLU A 139 -0.49 -8.17 11.82
C GLU A 139 -0.97 -9.61 12.03
N PRO A 140 -0.93 -10.18 13.25
CA PRO A 140 -1.37 -11.54 13.51
C PRO A 140 -2.77 -11.89 13.00
N GLU A 141 -3.71 -10.94 13.00
CA GLU A 141 -5.08 -11.16 12.52
C GLU A 141 -5.20 -11.39 11.00
N CYS A 142 -4.16 -11.04 10.23
CA CYS A 142 -4.09 -11.26 8.80
C CYS A 142 -3.61 -12.67 8.42
N TRP A 143 -3.13 -13.45 9.41
CA TRP A 143 -2.44 -14.71 9.17
C TRP A 143 -3.02 -15.85 10.03
N ASP A 144 -3.16 -17.03 9.44
CA ASP A 144 -3.34 -18.30 10.12
C ASP A 144 -2.03 -19.09 10.04
N GLY A 145 -1.14 -18.84 11.00
CA GLY A 145 0.23 -19.33 10.94
C GLY A 145 1.04 -18.66 9.82
N ASN A 146 1.39 -19.43 8.78
CA ASN A 146 2.10 -18.92 7.60
C ASN A 146 1.17 -18.66 6.41
N ASP A 147 -0.14 -18.93 6.57
CA ASP A 147 -1.15 -18.73 5.54
C ASP A 147 -1.94 -17.46 5.76
N ILE A 148 -2.48 -16.90 4.67
CA ILE A 148 -3.38 -15.77 4.76
C ILE A 148 -4.69 -16.20 5.43
N ALA A 149 -5.14 -15.40 6.39
CA ALA A 149 -6.50 -15.51 6.94
C ALA A 149 -7.52 -14.98 5.92
N VAL A 150 -7.95 -15.84 5.00
CA VAL A 150 -8.92 -15.49 3.94
C VAL A 150 -10.19 -14.91 4.56
N GLY A 151 -10.67 -13.81 3.98
CA GLY A 151 -11.82 -13.06 4.50
C GLY A 151 -11.49 -12.00 5.55
N ARG A 152 -10.23 -11.92 6.02
CA ARG A 152 -9.76 -10.88 6.95
C ARG A 152 -8.97 -9.78 6.26
N VAL A 153 -8.13 -10.15 5.31
CA VAL A 153 -7.21 -9.27 4.57
C VAL A 153 -7.24 -9.62 3.09
N LEU A 154 -6.74 -8.74 2.22
CA LEU A 154 -6.81 -8.87 0.77
C LEU A 154 -8.28 -8.84 0.30
N HIS A 155 -8.74 -9.93 -0.32
CA HIS A 155 -10.14 -10.09 -0.74
C HIS A 155 -10.98 -10.62 0.44
N ARG A 156 -11.73 -9.71 1.09
CA ARG A 156 -12.48 -9.99 2.34
C ARG A 156 -13.80 -10.76 2.14
N SER A 157 -14.37 -10.68 0.95
CA SER A 157 -15.61 -11.40 0.63
C SER A 157 -15.71 -11.66 -0.86
N PRO A 158 -16.34 -12.77 -1.28
CA PRO A 158 -16.69 -12.95 -2.67
C PRO A 158 -17.66 -11.87 -3.13
N ARG A 159 -17.47 -11.41 -4.36
CA ARG A 159 -18.38 -10.49 -5.05
C ARG A 159 -19.75 -11.16 -5.29
N PRO A 160 -20.80 -10.42 -5.68
CA PRO A 160 -22.14 -11.00 -5.92
C PRO A 160 -22.18 -12.15 -6.94
N ASN A 161 -21.19 -12.23 -7.84
CA ASN A 161 -21.02 -13.32 -8.79
C ASN A 161 -20.29 -14.56 -8.21
N LYS A 162 -20.05 -14.59 -6.90
CA LYS A 162 -19.33 -15.63 -6.13
C LYS A 162 -17.83 -15.76 -6.43
N LEU A 163 -17.26 -14.84 -7.21
CA LEU A 163 -15.82 -14.76 -7.43
C LEU A 163 -15.19 -13.86 -6.38
N TRP A 164 -13.98 -14.20 -5.94
CA TRP A 164 -13.26 -13.39 -4.95
C TRP A 164 -12.58 -12.18 -5.59
N GLY A 165 -12.14 -12.30 -6.85
CA GLY A 165 -11.40 -11.23 -7.54
C GLY A 165 -9.89 -11.38 -7.41
N TRP A 166 -9.37 -12.60 -7.24
CA TRP A 166 -7.93 -12.85 -7.11
C TRP A 166 -7.12 -12.51 -8.36
N TRP A 167 -7.78 -12.21 -9.48
CA TRP A 167 -7.13 -11.64 -10.68
C TRP A 167 -6.70 -10.18 -10.51
N ASP A 168 -7.21 -9.48 -9.49
CA ASP A 168 -6.76 -8.13 -9.13
C ASP A 168 -5.91 -8.20 -7.87
N ALA A 169 -4.86 -7.37 -7.81
CA ALA A 169 -4.12 -7.18 -6.58
C ALA A 169 -5.00 -6.35 -5.64
N SER A 170 -5.27 -6.86 -4.45
CA SER A 170 -6.05 -6.12 -3.45
C SER A 170 -5.41 -4.76 -3.19
N GLY A 171 -6.24 -3.73 -2.99
CA GLY A 171 -5.76 -2.37 -2.83
C GLY A 171 -4.88 -2.22 -1.58
N ASP A 172 -5.21 -2.90 -0.48
CA ASP A 172 -4.39 -2.91 0.74
C ASP A 172 -2.99 -3.50 0.52
N PHE A 173 -2.88 -4.56 -0.30
CA PHE A 173 -1.63 -5.14 -0.75
C PHE A 173 -0.85 -4.17 -1.62
N SER A 174 -1.49 -3.64 -2.68
CA SER A 174 -0.87 -2.72 -3.63
C SER A 174 -0.34 -1.47 -2.93
N ALA A 175 -1.16 -0.83 -2.10
CA ALA A 175 -0.80 0.35 -1.32
C ALA A 175 0.40 0.05 -0.39
N SER A 176 0.36 -1.06 0.35
CA SER A 176 1.44 -1.44 1.27
C SER A 176 2.76 -1.74 0.56
N MET A 177 2.71 -2.43 -0.57
CA MET A 177 3.89 -2.72 -1.39
C MET A 177 4.52 -1.45 -1.94
N PHE A 178 3.70 -0.54 -2.49
CA PHE A 178 4.18 0.74 -2.98
C PHE A 178 4.71 1.64 -1.86
N LEU A 179 4.12 1.60 -0.66
CA LEU A 179 4.59 2.36 0.50
C LEU A 179 6.02 1.94 0.86
N CYS A 180 6.23 0.63 1.00
CA CYS A 180 7.55 0.09 1.31
C CYS A 180 8.56 0.42 0.21
N LEU A 181 8.20 0.27 -1.07
CA LEU A 181 9.11 0.60 -2.17
C LEU A 181 9.48 2.07 -2.26
N LYS A 182 8.55 2.97 -1.93
CA LYS A 182 8.78 4.40 -2.03
C LYS A 182 9.62 4.93 -0.86
N TYR A 183 9.41 4.41 0.35
CA TYR A 183 9.99 4.99 1.57
C TYR A 183 11.08 4.14 2.24
N LEU A 184 11.30 2.88 1.82
CA LEU A 184 12.43 2.13 2.33
C LEU A 184 13.76 2.71 1.83
N PRO A 185 14.79 2.80 2.70
CA PRO A 185 16.15 3.05 2.28
C PRO A 185 16.59 2.05 1.19
N PRO A 186 17.28 2.50 0.12
CA PRO A 186 17.64 1.64 -1.01
C PRO A 186 18.40 0.37 -0.63
N ASP A 187 19.23 0.42 0.41
CA ASP A 187 20.01 -0.71 0.93
C ASP A 187 19.16 -1.79 1.61
N LEU A 188 17.91 -1.47 1.99
CA LEU A 188 16.99 -2.42 2.62
C LEU A 188 16.02 -3.08 1.63
N ILE A 189 15.78 -2.48 0.46
CA ILE A 189 14.74 -2.92 -0.50
C ILE A 189 14.94 -4.38 -0.92
N GLU A 190 16.17 -4.79 -1.27
CA GLU A 190 16.43 -6.17 -1.69
C GLU A 190 16.10 -7.18 -0.58
N SER A 191 16.55 -6.90 0.65
CA SER A 191 16.33 -7.78 1.79
C SER A 191 14.84 -7.88 2.17
N TRP A 192 14.13 -6.75 2.13
CA TRP A 192 12.69 -6.70 2.34
C TRP A 192 11.96 -7.49 1.25
N PHE A 193 12.24 -7.24 -0.03
CA PHE A 193 11.54 -7.89 -1.13
C PHE A 193 11.80 -9.40 -1.17
N LYS A 194 13.02 -9.85 -0.80
CA LYS A 194 13.30 -11.29 -0.57
C LYS A 194 12.41 -11.89 0.53
N SER A 195 12.15 -11.15 1.61
CA SER A 195 11.23 -11.63 2.66
C SER A 195 9.78 -11.72 2.17
N VAL A 196 9.36 -10.80 1.28
CA VAL A 196 8.05 -10.83 0.63
C VAL A 196 7.88 -12.07 -0.26
N LEU A 197 8.91 -12.40 -1.05
CA LEU A 197 8.95 -13.58 -1.91
C LEU A 197 9.00 -14.90 -1.11
N ALA A 198 9.55 -14.88 0.10
CA ALA A 198 9.74 -16.08 0.92
C ALA A 198 8.46 -16.57 1.64
N ILE A 199 7.36 -15.81 1.60
CA ILE A 199 6.11 -16.19 2.26
C ILE A 199 5.43 -17.32 1.48
N PRO A 200 5.17 -18.49 2.10
CA PRO A 200 4.77 -19.69 1.37
C PRO A 200 3.27 -19.77 1.05
N SER A 201 2.45 -18.87 1.60
CA SER A 201 1.00 -18.95 1.43
C SER A 201 0.56 -18.89 -0.04
N PRO A 202 -0.27 -19.82 -0.53
CA PRO A 202 -0.77 -19.79 -1.91
C PRO A 202 -1.49 -18.49 -2.28
N HIS A 203 -2.31 -17.94 -1.39
CA HIS A 203 -3.01 -16.66 -1.61
C HIS A 203 -2.05 -15.49 -1.71
N TRP A 204 -1.01 -15.49 -0.88
CA TRP A 204 0.03 -14.46 -0.93
C TRP A 204 0.82 -14.54 -2.24
N ARG A 205 1.27 -15.74 -2.61
CA ARG A 205 1.96 -16.01 -3.88
C ARG A 205 1.11 -15.56 -5.06
N ALA A 206 -0.19 -15.89 -5.07
CA ALA A 206 -1.14 -15.45 -6.10
C ALA A 206 -1.18 -13.92 -6.21
N GLN A 207 -1.40 -13.21 -5.11
CA GLN A 207 -1.47 -11.74 -5.11
C GLN A 207 -0.14 -11.08 -5.49
N LEU A 208 0.99 -11.65 -5.09
CA LEU A 208 2.30 -11.17 -5.47
C LEU A 208 2.58 -11.37 -6.97
N LEU A 209 2.13 -12.49 -7.54
CA LEU A 209 2.18 -12.76 -8.98
C LEU A 209 1.38 -11.71 -9.77
N VAL A 210 0.13 -11.50 -9.35
CA VAL A 210 -0.81 -10.51 -9.92
C VAL A 210 -0.22 -9.11 -9.84
N TRP A 211 0.28 -8.71 -8.67
CA TRP A 211 0.87 -7.40 -8.45
C TRP A 211 2.16 -7.20 -9.26
N LEU A 212 3.04 -8.20 -9.36
CA LEU A 212 4.27 -8.09 -10.17
C LEU A 212 3.97 -7.90 -11.66
N VAL A 213 2.91 -8.51 -12.18
CA VAL A 213 2.46 -8.29 -13.56
C VAL A 213 1.89 -6.87 -13.72
N GLY A 214 0.95 -6.47 -12.87
CA GLY A 214 0.29 -5.17 -13.01
C GLY A 214 1.20 -3.97 -12.70
N ALA A 215 2.13 -4.12 -11.75
CA ALA A 215 3.07 -3.07 -11.36
C ALA A 215 4.32 -3.00 -12.25
N HIS A 216 4.49 -3.92 -13.22
CA HIS A 216 5.67 -3.95 -14.10
C HIS A 216 5.92 -2.63 -14.83
N GLY A 217 4.85 -1.91 -15.17
CA GLY A 217 4.92 -0.57 -15.77
C GLY A 217 5.66 0.45 -14.90
N PHE A 218 5.50 0.38 -13.57
CA PHE A 218 6.22 1.25 -12.64
C PHE A 218 7.72 0.91 -12.59
N PHE A 219 8.07 -0.38 -12.57
CA PHE A 219 9.47 -0.79 -12.47
C PHE A 219 10.28 -0.45 -13.73
N THR A 220 9.61 -0.50 -14.89
CA THR A 220 10.21 -0.13 -16.18
C THR A 220 10.11 1.37 -16.50
N GLY A 221 9.40 2.15 -15.66
CA GLY A 221 9.17 3.58 -15.86
C GLY A 221 8.18 3.92 -16.98
N LYS A 222 7.45 2.93 -17.51
CA LYS A 222 6.34 3.14 -18.47
C LYS A 222 5.14 3.83 -17.81
N ILE A 223 4.91 3.51 -16.54
CA ILE A 223 3.95 4.19 -15.66
C ILE A 223 4.77 4.96 -14.65
N ARG A 224 4.58 6.28 -14.59
CA ARG A 224 5.32 7.15 -13.68
C ARG A 224 4.51 7.50 -12.45
N TRP A 225 3.19 7.59 -12.55
CA TRP A 225 2.33 8.03 -11.46
C TRP A 225 1.09 7.13 -11.32
N PRO A 226 0.56 6.92 -10.10
CA PRO A 226 -0.66 6.14 -9.92
C PRO A 226 -1.87 6.70 -10.67
N SER A 227 -1.93 8.01 -10.89
CA SER A 227 -2.95 8.63 -11.77
C SER A 227 -2.92 8.19 -13.23
N GLU A 228 -1.84 7.53 -13.69
CA GLU A 228 -1.71 6.98 -15.04
C GLU A 228 -2.24 5.53 -15.13
N LEU A 229 -2.63 4.92 -14.00
CA LEU A 229 -3.25 3.60 -14.00
C LEU A 229 -4.59 3.62 -14.73
N ARG A 230 -4.85 2.59 -15.52
CA ARG A 230 -6.09 2.43 -16.26
C ARG A 230 -7.13 1.73 -15.40
N ASN A 231 -8.36 2.26 -15.40
CA ASN A 231 -9.50 1.65 -14.70
C ASN A 231 -9.89 0.26 -15.27
N ASP A 232 -9.48 -0.04 -16.50
CA ASP A 232 -9.72 -1.31 -17.19
C ASP A 232 -8.46 -2.19 -17.31
N ALA A 233 -7.45 -1.93 -16.48
CA ALA A 233 -6.25 -2.76 -16.43
C ALA A 233 -6.56 -4.18 -15.96
N TYR A 234 -5.84 -5.16 -16.50
CA TYR A 234 -5.92 -6.55 -16.08
C TYR A 234 -4.51 -7.17 -16.08
N PRO A 235 -3.95 -7.50 -14.90
CA PRO A 235 -4.52 -7.28 -13.57
C PRO A 235 -4.52 -5.80 -13.15
N SER A 236 -5.46 -5.40 -12.31
CA SER A 236 -5.38 -4.09 -11.63
C SER A 236 -4.41 -4.13 -10.44
N VAL A 237 -3.73 -3.01 -10.20
CA VAL A 237 -2.88 -2.72 -9.03
C VAL A 237 -3.21 -1.36 -8.43
N ASP A 238 -4.41 -0.84 -8.71
CA ASP A 238 -4.92 0.36 -8.08
C ASP A 238 -5.31 0.10 -6.61
N TRP A 239 -5.59 1.20 -5.91
CA TRP A 239 -6.07 1.21 -4.54
C TRP A 239 -6.87 2.48 -4.32
N ALA A 240 -7.59 2.57 -3.21
CA ALA A 240 -8.48 3.66 -2.90
C ALA A 240 -7.77 5.01 -3.04
N TRP A 241 -8.32 5.85 -3.91
CA TRP A 241 -7.84 7.21 -4.18
C TRP A 241 -6.42 7.33 -4.77
N SER A 242 -5.85 6.24 -5.30
CA SER A 242 -4.55 6.27 -5.99
C SER A 242 -4.52 7.27 -7.16
N HIS A 243 -5.66 7.45 -7.85
CA HIS A 243 -5.79 8.39 -8.97
C HIS A 243 -5.55 9.87 -8.59
N CYS A 244 -5.63 10.23 -7.30
CA CYS A 244 -5.27 11.56 -6.82
C CYS A 244 -3.76 11.80 -6.77
N LEU A 245 -2.94 10.75 -6.85
CA LEU A 245 -1.49 10.85 -6.78
C LEU A 245 -0.92 11.15 -8.16
N ARG A 246 -0.68 12.44 -8.41
CA ARG A 246 -0.37 13.01 -9.72
C ARG A 246 1.03 13.64 -9.75
N ALA A 247 1.55 13.85 -10.95
CA ALA A 247 2.89 14.41 -11.16
C ALA A 247 3.06 15.84 -10.64
N ASP A 248 2.00 16.64 -10.63
CA ASP A 248 1.98 18.02 -10.16
C ASP A 248 2.11 18.14 -8.63
N MET A 249 1.98 17.03 -7.89
CA MET A 249 2.19 17.01 -6.44
C MET A 249 3.67 17.00 -6.06
N ALA A 250 4.56 16.55 -6.94
CA ALA A 250 5.99 16.58 -6.68
C ALA A 250 6.50 18.03 -6.69
N SER A 251 7.10 18.47 -5.59
CA SER A 251 7.68 19.81 -5.48
C SER A 251 9.11 19.87 -6.01
N SER A 252 9.80 18.72 -6.07
CA SER A 252 11.17 18.61 -6.56
C SER A 252 11.22 18.23 -8.03
N SER A 253 11.99 18.98 -8.82
CA SER A 253 12.29 18.65 -10.22
C SER A 253 13.02 17.31 -10.38
N ASP A 254 13.62 16.79 -9.31
CA ASP A 254 14.38 15.54 -9.33
C ASP A 254 13.46 14.31 -9.24
N VAL A 255 12.20 14.48 -8.82
CA VAL A 255 11.22 13.40 -8.70
C VAL A 255 10.55 13.17 -10.05
N THR A 256 11.20 12.33 -10.87
CA THR A 256 10.74 12.01 -12.23
C THR A 256 9.61 10.97 -12.28
N GLY A 257 9.22 10.42 -11.13
CA GLY A 257 8.16 9.43 -11.00
C GLY A 257 7.85 9.11 -9.53
N PHE A 258 6.73 8.42 -9.32
CA PHE A 258 6.19 8.06 -8.03
C PHE A 258 7.12 7.15 -7.22
N LEU A 259 7.78 6.18 -7.88
CA LEU A 259 8.80 5.35 -7.26
C LEU A 259 10.21 5.84 -7.59
N PRO A 260 11.17 5.76 -6.64
CA PRO A 260 12.58 5.92 -6.96
C PRO A 260 13.00 4.89 -8.02
N ARG A 261 13.68 5.32 -9.09
CA ARG A 261 14.13 4.41 -10.17
C ARG A 261 14.99 3.25 -9.65
N ALA A 262 15.81 3.51 -8.63
CA ALA A 262 16.61 2.48 -7.98
C ALA A 262 15.76 1.38 -7.34
N ALA A 263 14.64 1.73 -6.71
CA ALA A 263 13.72 0.76 -6.10
C ALA A 263 13.15 -0.19 -7.15
N GLY A 264 12.62 0.34 -8.26
CA GLY A 264 12.09 -0.47 -9.36
C GLY A 264 13.14 -1.42 -9.97
N LYS A 265 14.37 -0.93 -10.15
CA LYS A 265 15.48 -1.76 -10.64
C LYS A 265 15.83 -2.90 -9.67
N ILE A 266 15.94 -2.60 -8.37
CA ILE A 266 16.24 -3.61 -7.34
C ILE A 266 15.17 -4.70 -7.31
N VAL A 267 13.89 -4.33 -7.43
CA VAL A 267 12.77 -5.30 -7.50
C VAL A 267 12.89 -6.20 -8.71
N LEU A 268 13.10 -5.65 -9.91
CA LEU A 268 13.24 -6.43 -11.15
C LEU A 268 14.41 -7.41 -11.04
N GLU A 269 15.60 -6.93 -10.66
CA GLU A 269 16.79 -7.77 -10.51
C GLU A 269 16.61 -8.86 -9.45
N THR A 270 15.90 -8.55 -8.37
CA THR A 270 15.60 -9.54 -7.31
C THR A 270 14.59 -10.57 -7.79
N ALA A 271 13.55 -10.17 -8.50
CA ALA A 271 12.57 -11.08 -9.10
C ALA A 271 13.25 -12.00 -10.14
N TYR A 272 14.02 -11.46 -11.08
CA TYR A 272 14.73 -12.24 -12.09
C TYR A 272 15.70 -13.27 -11.50
N ARG A 273 16.35 -12.95 -10.36
CA ARG A 273 17.21 -13.91 -9.65
C ARG A 273 16.45 -14.93 -8.82
N HIS A 274 15.25 -14.59 -8.33
CA HIS A 274 14.46 -15.47 -7.48
C HIS A 274 13.71 -16.53 -8.27
N PHE A 275 13.08 -16.14 -9.37
CA PHE A 275 12.23 -17.04 -10.14
C PHE A 275 13.06 -17.86 -11.13
N THR A 276 13.49 -19.04 -10.68
CA THR A 276 13.91 -20.14 -11.56
C THR A 276 12.70 -20.93 -12.03
N GLU A 277 12.86 -21.80 -13.02
CA GLU A 277 11.78 -22.68 -13.49
C GLU A 277 11.18 -23.49 -12.33
N ASP A 278 12.02 -24.10 -11.48
CA ASP A 278 11.57 -24.85 -10.31
C ASP A 278 10.77 -24.00 -9.31
N VAL A 279 11.24 -22.77 -9.02
CA VAL A 279 10.54 -21.88 -8.09
C VAL A 279 9.20 -21.43 -8.67
N TYR A 280 9.17 -21.10 -9.96
CA TYR A 280 7.94 -20.73 -10.64
C TYR A 280 6.93 -21.89 -10.64
N LEU A 281 7.36 -23.11 -10.99
CA LEU A 281 6.50 -24.29 -10.99
C LEU A 281 6.01 -24.66 -9.59
N ASP A 282 6.83 -24.51 -8.54
CA ASP A 282 6.41 -24.65 -7.14
C ASP A 282 5.29 -23.66 -6.80
N TRP A 283 5.43 -22.40 -7.20
CA TRP A 283 4.41 -21.39 -6.97
C TRP A 283 3.11 -21.72 -7.68
N ILE A 284 3.17 -22.05 -8.98
CA ILE A 284 1.98 -22.44 -9.74
C ILE A 284 1.33 -23.69 -9.14
N GLY A 285 2.11 -24.71 -8.77
CA GLY A 285 1.60 -25.90 -8.10
C GLY A 285 0.88 -25.58 -6.78
N SER A 286 1.47 -24.71 -5.94
CA SER A 286 0.84 -24.29 -4.68
C SER A 286 -0.45 -23.50 -4.88
N ILE A 287 -0.52 -22.67 -5.91
CA ILE A 287 -1.70 -21.87 -6.27
C ILE A 287 -2.80 -22.78 -6.83
N SER A 288 -2.45 -23.69 -7.75
CA SER A 288 -3.39 -24.63 -8.37
C SER A 288 -3.98 -25.64 -7.39
N ALA A 289 -3.34 -25.86 -6.23
CA ALA A 289 -3.93 -26.66 -5.16
C ALA A 289 -5.23 -26.03 -4.59
N ILE A 290 -5.50 -24.74 -4.86
CA ILE A 290 -6.71 -24.04 -4.46
C ILE A 290 -7.56 -23.71 -5.69
N ALA A 291 -8.63 -24.48 -5.90
CA ALA A 291 -9.42 -24.49 -7.14
C ALA A 291 -9.90 -23.11 -7.63
N TYR A 292 -10.31 -22.21 -6.73
CA TYR A 292 -10.74 -20.87 -7.15
C TYR A 292 -9.56 -19.97 -7.53
N LEU A 293 -8.36 -20.12 -6.94
CA LEU A 293 -7.19 -19.35 -7.35
C LEU A 293 -6.75 -19.75 -8.75
N GLU A 294 -6.72 -21.06 -9.03
CA GLU A 294 -6.43 -21.60 -10.36
C GLU A 294 -7.37 -21.01 -11.43
N THR A 295 -8.66 -21.02 -11.13
CA THR A 295 -9.69 -20.54 -12.05
C THR A 295 -9.62 -19.03 -12.25
N GLU A 296 -9.46 -18.27 -11.17
CA GLU A 296 -9.54 -16.81 -11.20
C GLU A 296 -8.30 -16.15 -11.82
N LEU A 297 -7.10 -16.73 -11.63
CA LEU A 297 -5.86 -16.13 -12.16
C LEU A 297 -5.71 -16.23 -13.68
N ALA A 298 -6.38 -17.20 -14.31
CA ALA A 298 -6.47 -17.35 -15.76
C ALA A 298 -5.13 -17.14 -16.51
N LEU A 299 -4.97 -16.01 -17.22
CA LEU A 299 -3.82 -15.70 -18.07
C LEU A 299 -2.63 -15.06 -17.33
N ILE A 300 -2.79 -14.72 -16.05
CA ILE A 300 -1.78 -14.01 -15.27
C ILE A 300 -0.49 -14.83 -15.14
N PRO A 301 -0.50 -16.15 -14.83
CA PRO A 301 0.70 -16.97 -14.79
C PRO A 301 1.52 -16.95 -16.09
N ALA A 302 0.87 -17.06 -17.25
CA ALA A 302 1.53 -17.04 -18.55
C ALA A 302 2.12 -15.64 -18.87
N THR A 303 1.40 -14.58 -18.46
CA THR A 303 1.89 -13.21 -18.62
C THR A 303 3.12 -12.97 -17.75
N PHE A 304 3.10 -13.43 -16.50
CA PHE A 304 4.24 -13.39 -15.60
C PHE A 304 5.45 -14.14 -16.16
N GLU A 305 5.26 -15.35 -16.66
CA GLU A 305 6.33 -16.15 -17.28
C GLU A 305 7.01 -15.34 -18.40
N SER A 306 6.22 -14.70 -19.27
CA SER A 306 6.75 -13.88 -20.36
C SER A 306 7.57 -12.67 -19.89
N LEU A 307 7.21 -12.08 -18.75
CA LEU A 307 7.85 -10.88 -18.20
C LEU A 307 9.06 -11.18 -17.33
N TYR A 308 9.09 -12.33 -16.64
CA TYR A 308 10.07 -12.60 -15.58
C TYR A 308 10.94 -13.84 -15.81
N MET A 309 10.52 -14.79 -16.64
CA MET A 309 11.26 -16.04 -16.87
C MET A 309 12.08 -16.03 -18.17
N LYS A 310 11.62 -15.34 -19.21
CA LYS A 310 12.21 -15.40 -20.57
C LYS A 310 13.37 -14.44 -20.84
N HIS A 311 13.92 -13.80 -19.81
CA HIS A 311 15.01 -12.81 -19.95
C HIS A 311 16.40 -13.40 -20.24
N GLY A 312 16.52 -14.72 -20.37
CA GLY A 312 17.78 -15.42 -20.68
C GLY A 312 18.02 -15.80 -22.15
N GLU A 313 17.11 -15.45 -23.08
CA GLU A 313 17.20 -15.85 -24.50
C GLU A 313 17.48 -14.68 -25.48
N ILE A 314 18.09 -13.59 -25.03
CA ILE A 314 18.55 -12.47 -25.89
C ILE A 314 20.07 -12.37 -25.85
#